data_AF-A0A7V5YHR4-F1
#
_entry.id   AF-A0A7V5YHR4-F1
#
_cell.length_a   1.000
_cell.length_b   1.000
_cell.length_c   1.000
_cell.angle_alpha   90.00
_cell.angle_beta   90.00
_cell.angle_gamma   90.00
#
_symmetry.space_group_name_H-M   'P 1'
#
loop_
_entity.id
_entity.type
_entity.pdbx_description
1 polymer ?
#
loop_
_entity_poly.entity_id
_entity_poly.type
_entity_poly.pdbx_seq_one_letter_code
_entity_poly.pdbx_strand_id
1 'polypeptide(L)'
;MATLDDLARKLGISKRAVRFRVNALSDLLEKYISRDERNRLVFAGEAVLILRRLEELRIEERLPIRQAAVRLRGELMGQEGSDSVLDDTLGLEIKLEYLAQAVETLKNDRDYWRTVAETMQSILPPDRMWISKLFPPTSDDIRLN
;
A
#
# COMPACT_ATOMS: atom_id res chain seq x y z
N MET A 1 1.17 3.50 2.30
CA MET A 1 2.13 3.20 3.39
C MET A 1 1.40 2.42 4.49
N ALA A 2 2.07 1.48 5.16
CA ALA A 2 1.49 0.64 6.21
C ALA A 2 2.45 0.50 7.39
N THR A 3 1.94 0.50 8.62
CA THR A 3 2.77 0.16 9.79
C THR A 3 2.86 -1.36 9.98
N LEU A 4 3.75 -1.82 10.86
CA LEU A 4 3.84 -3.24 11.23
C LEU A 4 2.49 -3.81 11.71
N ASP A 5 1.70 -2.99 12.39
CA ASP A 5 0.38 -3.37 12.92
C ASP A 5 -0.67 -3.50 11.82
N ASP A 6 -0.56 -2.66 10.80
CA ASP A 6 -1.44 -2.71 9.63
C ASP A 6 -1.10 -3.89 8.73
N LEU A 7 0.20 -4.21 8.60
CA LEU A 7 0.68 -5.43 7.94
C LEU A 7 0.17 -6.69 8.63
N ALA A 8 0.24 -6.74 9.96
CA ALA A 8 -0.28 -7.85 10.75
C ALA A 8 -1.78 -8.06 10.49
N ARG A 9 -2.56 -6.98 10.45
CA ARG A 9 -3.99 -7.02 10.13
C ARG A 9 -4.27 -7.45 8.69
N LYS A 10 -3.57 -6.88 7.72
CA LYS A 10 -3.75 -7.19 6.29
C LYS A 10 -3.40 -8.63 5.94
N LEU A 11 -2.34 -9.17 6.54
CA LEU A 11 -1.87 -10.53 6.31
C LEU A 11 -2.53 -11.57 7.25
N GLY A 12 -3.37 -11.14 8.19
CA GLY A 12 -4.02 -12.03 9.16
C GLY A 12 -3.06 -12.77 10.10
N ILE A 13 -1.87 -12.23 10.33
CA ILE A 13 -0.79 -12.86 11.12
C ILE A 13 -0.38 -12.01 12.32
N SER A 14 0.26 -12.63 13.31
CA SER A 14 0.74 -11.90 14.49
C SER A 14 1.88 -10.94 14.14
N LYS A 15 2.01 -9.83 14.89
CA LYS A 15 3.11 -8.86 14.73
C LYS A 15 4.50 -9.52 14.80
N ARG A 16 4.64 -10.55 15.63
CA ARG A 16 5.89 -11.33 15.77
C ARG A 16 6.18 -12.15 14.51
N ALA A 17 5.14 -12.74 13.92
CA ALA A 17 5.23 -13.44 12.65
C ALA A 17 5.59 -12.50 11.49
N VAL A 18 5.05 -11.28 11.47
CA VAL A 18 5.46 -10.23 10.51
C VAL A 18 6.93 -9.88 10.68
N ARG A 19 7.39 -9.57 11.90
CA ARG A 19 8.83 -9.29 12.15
C ARG A 19 9.75 -10.41 11.69
N PHE A 20 9.36 -11.66 11.94
CA PHE A 20 10.18 -12.80 11.53
C PHE A 20 10.35 -12.86 10.00
N ARG A 21 9.33 -12.49 9.24
CA ARG A 21 9.37 -12.44 7.77
C ARG A 21 10.15 -11.25 7.25
N VAL A 22 9.94 -10.08 7.87
CA VAL A 22 10.72 -8.88 7.57
C VAL A 22 12.21 -9.15 7.80
N ASN A 23 12.57 -9.85 8.88
CA ASN A 23 13.95 -10.25 9.13
C ASN A 23 14.47 -11.29 8.13
N ALA A 24 13.60 -12.14 7.57
CA ALA A 24 14.00 -13.11 6.55
C ALA A 24 14.21 -12.46 5.17
N LEU A 25 13.64 -11.27 4.96
CA LEU A 25 13.70 -10.49 3.72
C LEU A 25 14.36 -9.12 3.91
N SER A 26 15.19 -8.96 4.96
CA SER A 26 15.77 -7.66 5.35
C SER A 26 16.41 -6.94 4.17
N ASP A 27 17.24 -7.66 3.43
CA ASP A 27 18.08 -7.12 2.36
C ASP A 27 17.25 -6.65 1.15
N LEU A 28 16.11 -7.30 0.90
CA LEU A 28 15.18 -6.94 -0.19
C LEU A 28 14.23 -5.80 0.21
N LEU A 29 13.84 -5.78 1.47
CA LEU A 29 12.87 -4.82 1.99
C LEU A 29 13.52 -3.51 2.43
N GLU A 30 14.84 -3.43 2.56
CA GLU A 30 15.57 -2.20 2.94
C GLU A 30 15.19 -0.98 2.09
N LYS A 31 14.99 -1.17 0.78
CA LYS A 31 14.57 -0.09 -0.13
C LYS A 31 13.13 0.38 0.06
N TYR A 32 12.30 -0.43 0.71
CA TYR A 32 10.86 -0.23 0.86
C TYR A 32 10.43 -0.07 2.33
N ILE A 33 11.40 -0.01 3.25
CA ILE A 33 11.21 0.23 4.68
C ILE A 33 11.80 1.58 5.03
N SER A 34 10.99 2.46 5.58
CA SER A 34 11.42 3.72 6.15
C SER A 34 11.05 3.81 7.64
N ARG A 35 11.64 4.78 8.34
CA ARG A 35 11.29 5.08 9.72
C ARG A 35 10.53 6.40 9.76
N ASP A 36 9.41 6.39 10.49
CA ASP A 36 8.60 7.56 10.80
C ASP A 36 9.29 8.46 11.86
N GLU A 37 8.81 9.69 12.04
CA GLU A 37 9.24 10.66 13.05
C GLU A 37 9.22 10.10 14.48
N ARG A 38 8.35 9.10 14.72
CA ARG A 38 8.23 8.39 16.00
C ARG A 38 9.09 7.11 16.09
N ASN A 39 10.09 6.96 15.21
CA ASN A 39 10.96 5.79 15.10
C ASN A 39 10.19 4.46 14.88
N ARG A 40 9.06 4.52 14.19
CA ARG A 40 8.24 3.35 13.82
C ARG A 40 8.59 2.91 12.41
N LEU A 41 8.65 1.60 12.18
CA LEU A 41 8.85 1.05 10.84
C LEU A 41 7.59 1.29 10.00
N VAL A 42 7.78 1.99 8.89
CA VAL A 42 6.77 2.25 7.86
C VAL A 42 7.17 1.49 6.61
N PHE A 43 6.23 0.72 6.10
CA PHE A 43 6.40 -0.12 4.94
C PHE A 43 5.70 0.53 3.75
N ALA A 44 6.41 0.62 2.63
CA ALA A 44 5.85 1.02 1.36
C ALA A 44 4.85 -0.04 0.85
N GLY A 45 4.05 0.30 -0.16
CA GLY A 45 3.03 -0.63 -0.68
C GLY A 45 3.66 -1.89 -1.29
N GLU A 46 4.79 -1.70 -1.95
CA GLU A 46 5.61 -2.73 -2.56
C GLU A 46 6.11 -3.75 -1.53
N ALA A 47 6.49 -3.30 -0.33
CA ALA A 47 6.88 -4.19 0.76
C ALA A 47 5.75 -5.14 1.19
N VAL A 48 4.49 -4.67 1.13
CA VAL A 48 3.32 -5.50 1.45
C VAL A 48 3.15 -6.61 0.40
N LEU A 49 3.34 -6.28 -0.86
CA LEU A 49 3.23 -7.25 -1.96
C LEU A 49 4.34 -8.29 -1.94
N ILE A 50 5.59 -7.88 -1.68
CA ILE A 50 6.71 -8.81 -1.51
C ILE A 50 6.42 -9.79 -0.36
N LEU A 51 5.89 -9.29 0.77
CA LEU A 51 5.51 -10.14 1.91
C LEU A 51 4.34 -11.08 1.58
N ARG A 52 3.39 -10.64 0.75
CA ARG A 52 2.28 -11.48 0.28
C ARG A 52 2.79 -12.58 -0.67
N ARG A 53 3.68 -12.24 -1.61
CA ARG A 53 4.29 -13.21 -2.52
C ARG A 53 5.10 -14.27 -1.77
N LEU A 54 5.80 -13.87 -0.70
CA LEU A 54 6.46 -14.83 0.19
C LEU A 54 5.45 -15.80 0.85
N GLU A 55 4.28 -15.32 1.24
CA GLU A 55 3.23 -16.18 1.81
C GLU A 55 2.65 -17.15 0.78
N GLU A 56 2.44 -16.70 -0.45
CA GLU A 56 2.00 -17.54 -1.56
C GLU A 56 2.98 -18.68 -1.82
N LEU A 57 4.27 -18.36 -2.00
CA LEU A 57 5.33 -19.36 -2.18
C LEU A 57 5.40 -20.35 -1.01
N ARG A 58 5.20 -19.87 0.23
CA ARG A 58 5.16 -20.74 1.41
C ARG A 58 4.00 -21.73 1.34
N ILE A 59 2.83 -21.30 0.88
CA ILE A 59 1.62 -22.12 0.82
C ILE A 59 1.70 -23.10 -0.35
N GLU A 60 2.04 -22.61 -1.55
CA GLU A 60 2.12 -23.39 -2.77
C GLU A 60 3.15 -24.52 -2.66
N GLU A 61 4.33 -24.20 -2.16
CA GLU A 61 5.46 -25.14 -2.15
C GLU A 61 5.69 -25.79 -0.78
N ARG A 62 4.89 -25.41 0.22
CA ARG A 62 5.00 -25.89 1.61
C ARG A 62 6.40 -25.70 2.21
N LEU A 63 7.11 -24.67 1.74
CA LEU A 63 8.48 -24.40 2.18
C LEU A 63 8.50 -23.68 3.54
N PRO A 64 9.52 -23.91 4.38
CA PRO A 64 9.76 -23.07 5.55
C PRO A 64 10.12 -21.65 5.12
N ILE A 65 9.73 -20.66 5.95
CA ILE A 65 9.82 -19.21 5.64
C ILE A 65 11.20 -18.80 5.12
N ARG A 66 12.29 -19.33 5.70
CA ARG A 66 13.65 -19.00 5.25
C ARG A 66 13.97 -19.55 3.86
N GLN A 67 13.48 -20.75 3.52
CA GLN A 67 13.66 -21.32 2.18
C GLN A 67 12.77 -20.60 1.17
N ALA A 68 11.54 -20.26 1.53
CA ALA A 68 10.68 -19.41 0.71
C ALA A 68 11.33 -18.04 0.45
N ALA A 69 11.98 -17.44 1.45
CA ALA A 69 12.73 -16.18 1.28
C ALA A 69 13.98 -16.33 0.41
N VAL A 70 14.68 -17.46 0.47
CA VAL A 70 15.82 -17.76 -0.43
C VAL A 70 15.34 -18.00 -1.86
N ARG A 71 14.21 -18.69 -2.04
CA ARG A 71 13.61 -18.91 -3.34
C ARG A 71 13.09 -17.62 -3.96
N LEU A 72 12.36 -16.82 -3.18
CA LEU A 72 11.92 -15.49 -3.59
C LEU A 72 13.12 -14.59 -3.94
N ARG A 73 14.23 -14.69 -3.18
CA ARG A 73 15.50 -14.06 -3.56
C ARG A 73 16.05 -14.60 -4.86
N GLY A 74 16.03 -15.91 -5.09
CA GLY A 74 16.43 -16.52 -6.35
C GLY A 74 15.57 -16.08 -7.53
N GLU A 75 14.26 -15.89 -7.32
CA GLU A 75 13.34 -15.32 -8.30
C GLU A 75 13.67 -13.85 -8.58
N LEU A 76 14.08 -13.09 -7.57
CA LEU A 76 14.43 -11.66 -7.69
C LEU A 76 15.89 -11.38 -8.12
N MET A 77 16.83 -12.29 -7.87
CA MET A 77 18.28 -12.09 -8.10
C MET A 77 18.88 -13.06 -9.14
N GLY A 78 18.32 -14.26 -9.30
CA GLY A 78 18.79 -15.25 -10.30
C GLY A 78 18.47 -14.89 -11.75
N GLN A 79 17.81 -13.75 -11.97
CA GLN A 79 17.44 -13.18 -13.26
C GLN A 79 18.45 -12.14 -13.79
N GLU A 80 19.63 -11.98 -13.20
CA GLU A 80 20.69 -11.12 -13.79
C GLU A 80 21.39 -11.76 -15.02
N GLY A 81 21.15 -13.05 -15.30
CA GLY A 81 21.89 -13.82 -16.32
C GLY A 81 21.16 -14.19 -17.62
N SER A 82 19.83 -14.24 -17.67
CA SER A 82 19.07 -14.56 -18.89
C SER A 82 17.61 -14.13 -18.75
N ASP A 83 17.06 -13.49 -19.79
CA ASP A 83 15.67 -12.97 -19.92
C ASP A 83 15.34 -11.63 -19.25
N SER A 84 15.76 -10.53 -19.89
CA SER A 84 15.33 -9.15 -19.59
C SER A 84 13.87 -8.84 -19.93
N VAL A 85 13.08 -9.79 -20.45
CA VAL A 85 11.67 -9.58 -20.81
C VAL A 85 10.73 -10.06 -19.70
N LEU A 86 11.14 -11.05 -18.90
CA LEU A 86 10.35 -11.57 -17.77
C LEU A 86 10.51 -10.71 -16.50
N ASP A 87 11.67 -10.06 -16.33
CA ASP A 87 11.99 -9.15 -15.22
C ASP A 87 11.04 -7.94 -15.17
N ASP A 88 10.82 -7.29 -16.31
CA ASP A 88 9.88 -6.17 -16.40
C ASP A 88 8.45 -6.67 -16.10
N THR A 89 8.06 -7.86 -16.55
CA THR A 89 6.67 -8.34 -16.36
C THR A 89 6.29 -8.57 -14.90
N LEU A 90 7.14 -9.17 -14.07
CA LEU A 90 6.82 -9.44 -12.66
C LEU A 90 6.88 -8.17 -11.81
N GLY A 91 7.88 -7.32 -12.03
CA GLY A 91 7.94 -6.00 -11.42
C GLY A 91 6.76 -5.11 -11.83
N LEU A 92 6.35 -5.19 -13.10
CA LEU A 92 5.16 -4.52 -13.63
C LEU A 92 3.88 -5.12 -13.07
N GLU A 93 3.76 -6.43 -12.90
CA GLU A 93 2.59 -7.10 -12.31
C GLU A 93 2.38 -6.66 -10.86
N ILE A 94 3.46 -6.66 -10.06
CA ILE A 94 3.42 -6.17 -8.67
C ILE A 94 3.01 -4.68 -8.65
N LYS A 95 3.59 -3.86 -9.54
CA LYS A 95 3.21 -2.44 -9.65
C LYS A 95 1.78 -2.25 -10.13
N LEU A 96 1.31 -3.07 -11.06
CA LEU A 96 -0.04 -3.00 -11.65
C LEU A 96 -1.08 -3.41 -10.62
N GLU A 97 -0.82 -4.47 -9.86
CA GLU A 97 -1.68 -4.88 -8.73
C GLU A 97 -1.72 -3.78 -7.66
N TYR A 98 -0.57 -3.19 -7.32
CA TYR A 98 -0.53 -2.05 -6.40
C TYR A 98 -1.35 -0.86 -6.90
N LEU A 99 -1.17 -0.47 -8.17
CA LEU A 99 -1.88 0.64 -8.79
C LEU A 99 -3.39 0.36 -8.87
N ALA A 100 -3.78 -0.86 -9.21
CA ALA A 100 -5.18 -1.27 -9.23
C ALA A 100 -5.81 -1.13 -7.84
N GLN A 101 -5.12 -1.62 -6.80
CA GLN A 101 -5.57 -1.49 -5.42
C GLN A 101 -5.65 -0.03 -4.97
N ALA A 102 -4.65 0.79 -5.32
CA ALA A 102 -4.64 2.22 -5.02
C ALA A 102 -5.83 2.94 -5.70
N VAL A 103 -6.08 2.66 -6.97
CA VAL A 103 -7.22 3.22 -7.71
C VAL A 103 -8.55 2.83 -7.07
N GLU A 104 -8.70 1.58 -6.65
CA GLU A 104 -9.91 1.12 -5.98
C GLU A 104 -10.13 1.84 -4.64
N THR A 105 -9.09 1.99 -3.82
CA THR A 105 -9.19 2.78 -2.58
C THR A 105 -9.59 4.23 -2.84
N LEU A 106 -9.01 4.87 -3.86
CA LEU A 106 -9.36 6.24 -4.22
C LEU A 106 -10.78 6.38 -4.76
N LYS A 107 -11.27 5.39 -5.51
CA LYS A 107 -12.67 5.35 -5.97
C LYS A 107 -13.62 5.26 -4.78
N ASN A 108 -13.33 4.38 -3.83
CA ASN A 108 -14.13 4.22 -2.61
C ASN A 108 -14.14 5.51 -1.78
N ASP A 109 -12.97 6.15 -1.59
CA ASP A 109 -12.89 7.42 -0.88
C ASP A 109 -13.67 8.53 -1.58
N ARG A 110 -13.57 8.64 -2.91
CA ARG A 110 -14.35 9.60 -3.71
C ARG A 110 -15.85 9.38 -3.54
N ASP A 111 -16.30 8.13 -3.64
CA ASP A 111 -17.72 7.82 -3.57
C ASP A 111 -18.26 8.04 -2.15
N TYR A 112 -17.48 7.73 -1.12
CA TYR A 112 -17.77 8.10 0.26
C TYR A 112 -17.93 9.62 0.41
N TRP A 113 -16.97 10.43 -0.07
CA TRP A 113 -17.06 11.89 0.01
C TRP A 113 -18.22 12.47 -0.80
N ARG A 114 -18.58 11.84 -1.93
CA ARG A 114 -19.79 12.21 -2.68
C ARG A 114 -21.04 12.00 -1.84
N THR A 115 -21.20 10.83 -1.23
CA THR A 115 -22.36 10.54 -0.35
C THR A 115 -22.42 11.50 0.83
N VAL A 116 -21.28 11.82 1.45
CA VAL A 116 -21.21 12.83 2.52
C VAL A 116 -21.68 14.19 2.00
N ALA A 117 -21.20 14.63 0.85
CA ALA A 117 -21.57 15.92 0.26
C ALA A 117 -23.06 16.01 -0.09
N GLU A 118 -23.63 14.94 -0.67
CA GLU A 118 -25.07 14.85 -0.99
C GLU A 118 -25.92 14.88 0.27
N THR A 119 -25.52 14.12 1.30
CA THR A 119 -26.19 14.12 2.61
C THR A 119 -26.14 15.51 3.23
N MET A 120 -24.97 16.15 3.21
CA MET A 120 -24.81 17.51 3.70
C MET A 120 -25.72 18.47 2.94
N GLN A 121 -25.73 18.45 1.59
CA GLN A 121 -26.60 19.29 0.78
C GLN A 121 -28.09 19.14 1.11
N SER A 122 -28.54 17.93 1.47
CA SER A 122 -29.94 17.68 1.83
C SER A 122 -30.35 18.28 3.19
N ILE A 123 -29.40 18.45 4.10
CA ILE A 123 -29.63 18.97 5.47
C ILE A 123 -29.49 20.50 5.49
N LEU A 124 -28.74 21.05 4.56
CA LEU A 124 -28.38 22.45 4.56
C LEU A 124 -29.50 23.34 3.98
N PRO A 125 -29.70 24.56 4.54
CA PRO A 125 -30.63 25.52 3.97
C PRO A 125 -30.30 25.80 2.49
N PRO A 126 -31.31 25.99 1.62
CA PRO A 126 -31.11 26.18 0.18
C PRO A 126 -30.30 27.45 -0.15
N ASP A 127 -30.25 28.39 0.79
CA ASP A 127 -29.51 29.63 0.64
C ASP A 127 -28.01 29.38 0.89
N ARG A 128 -27.16 29.48 -0.14
CA ARG A 128 -25.73 29.10 -0.07
C ARG A 128 -24.83 30.12 0.64
N MET A 129 -25.41 31.25 1.07
CA MET A 129 -24.71 32.38 1.69
C MET A 129 -24.02 32.06 3.03
N TRP A 130 -24.33 30.92 3.66
CA TRP A 130 -23.66 30.49 4.89
C TRP A 130 -22.39 29.65 4.64
N ILE A 131 -22.20 29.08 3.44
CA ILE A 131 -21.00 28.27 3.11
C ILE A 131 -19.75 29.16 3.03
N SER A 132 -19.88 30.35 2.46
CA SER A 132 -18.81 31.37 2.41
C SER A 132 -18.40 31.88 3.79
N LYS A 133 -19.25 31.69 4.82
CA LYS A 133 -18.92 32.02 6.21
C LYS A 133 -18.12 30.93 6.92
N LEU A 134 -18.27 29.66 6.50
CA LEU A 134 -17.54 28.52 7.08
C LEU A 134 -16.18 28.29 6.43
N PHE A 135 -16.06 28.60 5.13
CA PHE A 135 -14.82 28.50 4.37
C PHE A 135 -14.52 29.87 3.75
N PRO A 136 -13.93 30.81 4.52
CA PRO A 136 -13.54 32.09 3.96
C PRO A 136 -12.49 31.87 2.86
N PRO A 137 -12.61 32.56 1.71
CA PRO A 137 -11.68 32.38 0.60
C PRO A 137 -10.28 32.78 1.05
N THR A 138 -9.33 31.87 0.91
CA THR A 138 -7.90 32.13 1.07
C THR A 138 -7.31 32.57 -0.27
N SER A 139 -6.21 33.33 -0.25
CA SER A 139 -5.62 33.93 -1.46
C SER A 139 -5.19 32.92 -2.54
N ASP A 140 -5.12 31.63 -2.21
CA ASP A 140 -4.76 30.53 -3.11
C ASP A 140 -5.97 29.65 -3.51
N ASP A 141 -7.22 30.11 -3.28
CA ASP A 141 -8.41 29.31 -3.56
C ASP A 141 -8.75 29.27 -5.06
N ILE A 142 -8.48 28.13 -5.69
CA ILE A 142 -8.66 27.86 -7.13
C ILE A 142 -10.15 27.93 -7.55
N ARG A 143 -11.08 27.93 -6.60
CA ARG A 143 -12.55 28.00 -6.84
C ARG A 143 -13.04 29.34 -7.43
N LEU A 144 -12.19 30.36 -7.43
CA LEU A 144 -12.50 31.72 -7.91
C LEU A 144 -11.97 32.02 -9.32
N ASN A 145 -11.28 31.06 -9.95
CA ASN A 145 -10.79 31.15 -11.34
C ASN A 145 -11.64 30.31 -12.30
#